data_AF-A0A329U6S2-F1
#
_entry.id   AF-A0A329U6S2-F1
#
_cell.length_a   1.000
_cell.length_b   1.000
_cell.length_c   1.000
_cell.angle_alpha   90.00
_cell.angle_beta   90.00
_cell.angle_gamma   90.00
#
_symmetry.space_group_name_H-M   'P 1'
#
loop_
_entity.id
_entity.type
_entity.pdbx_description
1 polymer ?
#
loop_
_entity_poly.entity_id
_entity_poly.type
_entity_poly.pdbx_seq_one_letter_code
_entity_poly.pdbx_strand_id
1 'polypeptide(L)'
;MLRIQYLDKDRFMRQVAASKGSVYLHLDNGETCDLKKDSAATELFQMMKAPAKGFSISVADPADVTGFLHYMLEAGRKDRAC
;
A
#
# COMPACT_ATOMS: atom_id res chain seq x y z
N MET A 1 7.67 -4.23 -8.22
CA MET A 1 6.99 -3.03 -7.71
C MET A 1 5.53 -3.11 -8.11
N LEU A 2 4.61 -2.87 -7.17
CA LEU A 2 3.16 -2.81 -7.41
C LEU A 2 2.71 -1.36 -7.35
N ARG A 3 1.76 -0.96 -8.20
CA ARG A 3 1.17 0.39 -8.19
C ARG A 3 -0.25 0.34 -7.64
N ILE A 4 -0.47 0.98 -6.50
CA ILE A 4 -1.76 1.06 -5.82
C ILE A 4 -2.51 2.29 -6.32
N GLN A 5 -3.57 2.08 -7.10
CA GLN A 5 -4.37 3.16 -7.69
C GLN A 5 -5.53 3.60 -6.80
N TYR A 6 -6.08 2.69 -6.00
CA TYR A 6 -7.20 2.94 -5.10
C TYR A 6 -6.75 2.73 -3.67
N LEU A 7 -6.95 3.74 -2.82
CA LEU A 7 -6.52 3.71 -1.42
C LEU A 7 -7.73 3.66 -0.48
N ASP A 8 -8.03 2.46 -0.02
CA ASP A 8 -8.73 2.22 1.25
C ASP A 8 -7.65 2.00 2.32
N LYS A 9 -7.41 3.00 3.17
CA LYS A 9 -6.28 3.03 4.14
C LYS A 9 -6.36 1.90 5.15
N ASP A 10 -7.52 1.70 5.76
CA ASP A 10 -7.70 0.69 6.80
C ASP A 10 -7.46 -0.70 6.23
N ARG A 11 -8.04 -0.97 5.06
CA ARG A 11 -7.88 -2.27 4.41
C ARG A 11 -6.45 -2.47 3.91
N PHE A 12 -5.81 -1.42 3.41
CA PHE A 12 -4.41 -1.46 2.99
C PHE A 12 -3.50 -1.79 4.18
N MET A 13 -3.66 -1.09 5.30
CA MET A 13 -2.83 -1.31 6.49
C MET A 13 -3.08 -2.66 7.15
N ARG A 14 -4.30 -3.21 7.07
CA ARG A 14 -4.55 -4.62 7.45
C ARG A 14 -3.77 -5.59 6.55
N GLN A 15 -3.72 -5.34 5.24
CA GLN A 15 -2.93 -6.16 4.32
C GLN A 15 -1.42 -6.02 4.58
N VAL A 16 -0.93 -4.81 4.92
CA VAL A 16 0.45 -4.57 5.35
C VAL A 16 0.75 -5.35 6.64
N ALA A 17 -0.12 -5.27 7.65
CA ALA A 17 0.07 -5.99 8.90
C ALA A 17 0.06 -7.52 8.73
N ALA A 18 -0.78 -8.03 7.81
CA ALA A 18 -0.88 -9.46 7.51
C ALA A 18 0.27 -10.01 6.65
N SER A 19 1.04 -9.14 5.99
CA SER A 19 2.20 -9.55 5.18
C SER A 19 3.31 -10.14 6.05
N LYS A 20 4.09 -11.08 5.51
CA LYS A 20 5.23 -11.69 6.18
C LYS A 20 6.45 -10.77 6.14
N GLY A 21 6.82 -10.33 4.94
CA GLY A 21 7.95 -9.46 4.69
C GLY A 21 7.68 -7.99 5.02
N SER A 22 8.69 -7.15 4.88
CA SER A 22 8.54 -5.69 4.90
C SER A 22 7.78 -5.21 3.68
N VAL A 23 7.02 -4.12 3.85
CA VAL A 23 6.31 -3.44 2.75
C VAL A 23 6.88 -2.05 2.63
N TYR A 24 7.47 -1.78 1.48
CA TYR A 24 8.18 -0.53 1.21
C TYR A 24 7.31 0.42 0.42
N LEU A 25 7.02 1.59 0.98
CA LEU A 25 6.39 2.71 0.28
C LEU A 25 7.47 3.51 -0.47
N HIS A 26 7.24 3.81 -1.74
CA HIS A 26 8.10 4.68 -2.54
C HIS A 26 7.47 6.06 -2.65
N LEU A 27 8.19 7.08 -2.19
CA LEU A 27 7.78 8.48 -2.25
C LEU A 27 8.32 9.15 -3.53
N ASP A 28 7.66 10.22 -3.97
CA ASP A 28 8.03 10.94 -5.19
C ASP A 28 9.40 11.63 -5.10
N ASN A 29 9.90 11.87 -3.89
CA ASN A 29 11.25 12.39 -3.64
C ASN A 29 12.36 11.32 -3.77
N GLY A 30 12.00 10.08 -4.12
CA GLY A 30 12.92 8.96 -4.28
C GLY A 30 13.20 8.20 -2.97
N GLU A 31 12.65 8.64 -1.85
CA GLU A 31 12.78 7.93 -0.58
C GLU A 31 11.93 6.65 -0.56
N THR A 32 12.41 5.67 0.20
CA THR A 32 11.71 4.42 0.43
C THR A 32 11.56 4.19 1.93
N CYS A 33 10.33 3.98 2.39
CA CYS A 33 10.02 3.81 3.80
C CYS A 33 9.42 2.42 4.08
N ASP A 34 9.81 1.78 5.18
CA ASP A 34 9.25 0.49 5.60
C ASP A 34 7.99 0.70 6.46
N LEU A 35 6.82 0.42 5.88
CA LEU A 35 5.52 0.60 6.55
C LEU A 35 5.28 -0.33 7.75
N LYS A 36 6.14 -1.33 7.98
CA LYS A 36 6.02 -2.22 9.15
C LYS A 36 6.98 -1.87 10.28
N LYS A 37 8.10 -1.22 9.95
CA LYS A 37 9.18 -0.93 10.92
C LYS A 37 9.29 0.55 11.26
N ASP A 38 8.88 1.42 10.36
CA ASP A 38 8.96 2.86 10.53
C ASP A 38 7.59 3.42 10.95
N SER A 39 7.49 3.78 12.22
CA SER A 39 6.27 4.38 12.78
C SER A 39 6.00 5.76 12.18
N ALA A 40 7.04 6.55 11.90
CA ALA A 40 6.88 7.84 11.25
C ALA A 40 6.37 7.68 9.81
N ALA A 41 6.87 6.70 9.08
CA ALA A 41 6.34 6.37 7.75
C ALA A 41 4.88 5.90 7.80
N THR A 42 4.52 5.13 8.83
CA THR A 42 3.14 4.68 9.05
C THR A 42 2.23 5.86 9.36
N GLU A 43 2.64 6.78 10.23
CA GLU A 43 1.89 8.00 10.54
C GLU A 43 1.74 8.92 9.32
N LEU A 44 2.83 9.14 8.58
CA LEU A 44 2.81 9.88 7.32
C LEU A 44 1.80 9.25 6.35
N PHE A 45 1.83 7.92 6.19
CA PHE A 45 0.89 7.21 5.34
C PHE A 45 -0.57 7.40 5.75
N GLN A 46 -0.85 7.40 7.06
CA GLN A 46 -2.18 7.66 7.59
C GLN A 46 -2.64 9.11 7.32
N MET A 47 -1.73 10.07 7.34
CA MET A 47 -2.04 11.48 7.05
C MET A 47 -2.16 11.78 5.55
N MET A 48 -1.52 11.00 4.68
CA MET A 48 -1.57 11.20 3.23
C MET A 48 -3.00 11.10 2.69
N LYS A 49 -3.37 11.98 1.75
CA LYS A 49 -4.56 11.80 0.92
C LYS A 49 -4.26 10.80 -0.18
N ALA A 50 -5.28 10.09 -0.67
CA ALA A 50 -5.13 9.18 -1.80
C ALA A 50 -4.54 9.94 -3.01
N PRO A 51 -3.34 9.58 -3.48
CA PRO A 51 -2.73 10.28 -4.61
C PRO A 51 -3.54 10.01 -5.88
N ALA A 52 -3.82 11.03 -6.68
CA ALA A 52 -4.60 10.89 -7.93
C ALA A 52 -3.95 9.93 -8.94
N LYS A 53 -2.62 9.80 -8.90
CA LYS A 53 -1.84 8.88 -9.75
C LYS A 53 -1.56 7.53 -9.08
N GLY A 54 -2.11 7.29 -7.89
CA GLY A 54 -1.70 6.19 -7.02
C GLY A 54 -0.28 6.35 -6.47
N PHE A 55 0.17 5.34 -5.73
CA PHE A 55 1.53 5.26 -5.16
C PHE A 55 2.14 3.89 -5.42
N SER A 56 3.46 3.79 -5.30
CA SER A 56 4.19 2.55 -5.58
C SER A 56 4.64 1.87 -4.29
N ILE A 57 4.56 0.54 -4.28
CA ILE A 57 5.09 -0.28 -3.20
C ILE A 57 5.99 -1.40 -3.73
N SER A 58 6.93 -1.83 -2.91
CA SER A 58 7.63 -3.09 -3.08
C SER A 58 7.39 -3.97 -1.86
N VAL A 59 7.28 -5.27 -2.08
CA VAL A 59 7.17 -6.26 -1.01
C VAL A 59 8.47 -7.05 -0.92
N ALA A 60 8.95 -7.28 0.29
CA ALA A 60 10.21 -8.00 0.52
C ALA A 60 10.05 -9.51 0.28
N ASP A 61 8.92 -10.09 0.71
CA ASP A 61 8.61 -11.51 0.54
C ASP A 61 7.70 -11.67 -0.70
N PRO A 62 8.12 -12.45 -1.73
CA PRO A 62 7.30 -12.73 -2.90
C PRO A 62 5.93 -13.36 -2.59
N ALA A 63 5.80 -14.09 -1.47
CA ALA A 63 4.53 -14.70 -1.07
C ALA A 63 3.45 -13.65 -0.73
N ASP A 64 3.86 -12.44 -0.34
CA ASP A 64 2.93 -11.36 0.02
C ASP A 64 2.30 -10.69 -1.20
N VAL A 65 2.88 -10.86 -2.40
CA VAL A 65 2.39 -10.24 -3.66
C VAL A 65 0.91 -10.56 -3.88
N THR A 66 0.51 -11.82 -3.68
CA THR A 66 -0.86 -12.29 -3.91
C THR A 66 -1.88 -11.55 -3.05
N GLY A 67 -1.54 -11.26 -1.78
CA GLY A 67 -2.41 -10.51 -0.88
C GLY A 67 -2.65 -9.08 -1.37
N PHE A 68 -1.61 -8.42 -1.87
CA PHE A 68 -1.73 -7.08 -2.46
C PHE A 68 -2.46 -7.06 -3.80
N LEU A 69 -2.32 -8.10 -4.63
CA LEU A 69 -3.12 -8.23 -5.86
C LEU A 69 -4.61 -8.38 -5.54
N HIS A 70 -4.96 -9.18 -4.54
CA HIS A 70 -6.34 -9.31 -4.07
C HIS A 70 -6.86 -7.98 -3.51
N TYR A 71 -6.04 -7.26 -2.73
CA TYR A 71 -6.33 -5.90 -2.29
C TYR A 71 -6.76 -5.00 -3.45
N MET A 72 -5.91 -4.93 -4.49
CA MET A 72 -6.10 -4.06 -5.66
C MET A 72 -7.39 -4.39 -6.42
N LEU A 73 -7.67 -5.68 -6.65
CA LEU A 73 -8.86 -6.13 -7.36
C LEU A 73 -10.15 -5.75 -6.63
N GLU A 74 -10.19 -5.91 -5.31
CA GLU A 74 -11.35 -5.56 -4.50
C GLU A 74 -11.50 -4.05 -4.30
N ALA A 75 -10.40 -3.30 -4.21
CA ALA A 75 -10.44 -1.85 -4.06
C ALA A 75 -10.98 -1.16 -5.33
N GLY A 76 -10.60 -1.64 -6.52
CA GLY A 76 -11.07 -1.09 -7.80
C GLY A 76 -12.54 -1.41 -8.14
N ARG A 77 -13.18 -2.36 -7.45
CA ARG A 77 -14.59 -2.70 -7.65
C ARG A 77 -15.56 -1.68 -7.04
N LYS A 78 -15.18 -1.02 -5.94
CA LYS A 78 -16.06 -0.08 -5.23
C LYS A 78 -16.36 1.20 -6.01
N ASP A 79 -15.47 1.61 -6.92
CA ASP A 79 -15.60 2.87 -7.67
C ASP A 79 -16.55 2.75 -8.89
N ARG A 80 -16.82 1.52 -9.35
CA ARG A 80 -17.67 1.25 -10.54
C ARG A 80 -19.14 0.93 -10.20
N ALA A 81 -19.50 0.94 -8.92
CA ALA A 81 -20.84 0.60 -8.45
C ALA A 81 -21.75 1.82 -8.22
N CYS A 82 -21.38 3.00 -8.74
CA CYS A 82 -22.17 4.23 -8.72
C CYS A 82 -22.62 4.61 -10.13
#